data_AF-A0AAV3YEN0-F1
#
_entry.id   AF-A0AAV3YEN0-F1
#
_cell.length_a   1.000
_cell.length_b   1.000
_cell.length_c   1.000
_cell.angle_alpha   90.00
_cell.angle_beta   90.00
_cell.angle_gamma   90.00
#
_symmetry.space_group_name_H-M   'P 1'
#
loop_
_entity.id
_entity.type
_entity.pdbx_description
1 polymer ?
#
loop_
_entity_poly.entity_id
_entity_poly.type
_entity_poly.pdbx_seq_one_letter_code
_entity_poly.pdbx_strand_id
1 'polypeptide(L)'
;MYCADKRLSNKPVDVTMRLLESLLNKGHQLYIDNYYYCPELWNGMKGKITMLVGTCRKNRLGMPFDLFEAKITKMVEKLFFHLLTLVSIQTTILLNKHCRQHQRTLSYLAAIVKDLIVPLVPYDLDYNPQEDNVNLPLARLKERHFIKLCPETDGTAAQGEKAKSQCKVCAVRAKKAGQTREQRKNQRKQTSTWCPVCKVSLCIDCFEVYHTQANYI
;
A
#
# COMPACT_ATOMS: atom_id res chain seq x y z
N MET A 1 -19.65 18.34 34.19
CA MET A 1 -20.50 18.03 35.35
C MET A 1 -19.55 17.69 36.49
N TYR A 2 -19.18 18.68 37.30
CA TYR A 2 -18.31 18.49 38.48
C TYR A 2 -19.22 18.27 39.68
N CYS A 3 -18.94 17.28 40.51
CA CYS A 3 -19.62 17.14 41.79
C CYS A 3 -19.03 18.20 42.73
N ALA A 4 -19.87 19.17 43.14
CA ALA A 4 -19.50 20.17 44.14
C ALA A 4 -19.35 19.57 45.54
N ASP A 5 -19.87 18.35 45.75
CA ASP A 5 -19.69 17.59 46.99
C ASP A 5 -18.26 17.02 47.07
N LYS A 6 -17.52 17.46 48.10
CA LYS A 6 -16.13 17.07 48.35
C LYS A 6 -15.97 15.60 48.74
N ARG A 7 -17.05 14.90 49.11
CA ARG A 7 -17.02 13.47 49.46
C ARG A 7 -16.95 12.57 48.23
N LEU A 8 -17.31 13.12 47.06
CA LEU A 8 -17.44 12.36 45.84
C LEU A 8 -16.25 12.61 44.92
N SER A 9 -15.69 11.53 44.40
CA SER A 9 -14.62 11.63 43.41
C SER A 9 -15.11 12.30 42.14
N ASN A 10 -14.30 13.24 41.64
CA ASN A 10 -14.47 13.91 40.37
C ASN A 10 -13.64 13.26 39.26
N LYS A 11 -13.07 12.07 39.51
CA LYS A 11 -12.43 11.30 38.43
C LYS A 11 -13.48 10.97 37.36
N PRO A 12 -13.15 11.09 36.07
CA PRO A 12 -14.13 10.87 35.02
C PRO A 12 -14.78 9.49 35.06
N VAL A 13 -14.02 8.43 35.40
CA VAL A 13 -14.54 7.06 35.58
C VAL A 13 -15.65 7.02 36.62
N ASP A 14 -15.40 7.58 37.80
CA ASP A 14 -16.33 7.54 38.93
C ASP A 14 -17.60 8.34 38.65
N VAL A 15 -17.46 9.47 37.94
CA VAL A 15 -18.59 10.27 37.49
C VAL A 15 -19.44 9.47 36.49
N THR A 16 -18.81 8.86 35.48
CA THR A 16 -19.52 8.07 34.46
C THR A 16 -20.21 6.85 35.06
N MET A 17 -19.54 6.13 35.96
CA MET A 17 -20.09 4.94 36.62
C MET A 17 -21.29 5.28 37.51
N ARG A 18 -21.24 6.40 38.24
CA ARG A 18 -22.35 6.88 39.07
C ARG A 18 -23.56 7.27 38.23
N LEU A 19 -23.34 7.94 37.10
CA LEU A 19 -24.43 8.28 36.17
C LEU A 19 -25.04 7.05 35.50
N LEU A 20 -24.23 6.01 35.28
CA LEU A 20 -24.67 4.76 34.66
C LEU A 20 -25.33 3.77 35.61
N GLU A 21 -25.22 3.94 36.92
CA GLU A 21 -25.56 2.94 37.93
C GLU A 21 -26.96 2.30 37.71
N SER A 22 -27.95 3.13 37.37
CA SER A 22 -29.33 2.68 37.11
C SER A 22 -29.58 2.14 35.69
N LEU A 23 -28.63 2.30 34.76
CA LEU A 23 -28.72 1.98 33.33
C LEU A 23 -27.80 0.83 32.90
N LEU A 24 -26.91 0.38 33.79
CA LEU A 24 -26.01 -0.75 33.54
C LEU A 24 -26.78 -2.06 33.28
N ASN A 25 -26.22 -2.90 32.41
CA ASN A 25 -26.70 -4.25 32.08
C ASN A 25 -28.08 -4.32 31.39
N LYS A 26 -28.62 -3.20 30.96
CA LYS A 26 -29.89 -3.12 30.22
C LYS A 26 -29.73 -3.13 28.69
N GLY A 27 -28.54 -3.39 28.17
CA GLY A 27 -28.27 -3.43 26.73
C GLY A 27 -28.13 -2.07 26.03
N HIS A 28 -28.05 -0.98 26.79
CA HIS A 28 -27.88 0.36 26.23
C HIS A 28 -26.48 0.58 25.64
N GLN A 29 -26.38 1.52 24.70
CA GLN A 29 -25.11 2.03 24.17
C GLN A 29 -24.79 3.36 24.84
N LEU A 30 -23.65 3.42 25.53
CA LEU A 30 -23.14 4.63 26.14
C LEU A 30 -22.25 5.38 25.13
N TYR A 31 -22.67 6.58 24.73
CA TYR A 31 -21.85 7.52 23.97
C TYR A 31 -21.24 8.56 24.92
N ILE A 32 -19.91 8.65 24.95
CA ILE A 32 -19.20 9.59 25.83
C ILE A 32 -18.16 10.44 25.09
N ASP A 33 -18.00 11.66 25.60
CA ASP A 33 -16.96 12.58 25.16
C ASP A 33 -15.57 12.12 25.60
N ASN A 34 -14.55 12.60 24.89
CA ASN A 34 -13.12 12.41 25.13
C ASN A 34 -12.69 12.66 26.58
N TYR A 35 -13.35 13.59 27.26
CA TYR A 35 -13.06 13.92 28.65
C TYR A 35 -13.43 12.79 29.63
N TYR A 36 -14.42 11.96 29.29
CA TYR A 36 -14.87 10.85 30.14
C TYR A 36 -14.35 9.50 29.67
N TYR A 37 -13.88 9.41 28.42
CA TYR A 37 -13.33 8.17 27.88
C TYR A 37 -11.90 7.90 28.40
N CYS A 38 -11.70 6.73 28.99
CA CYS A 38 -10.40 6.24 29.44
C CYS A 38 -10.33 4.70 29.48
N PRO A 39 -9.12 4.11 29.41
CA PRO A 39 -8.93 2.65 29.46
C PRO A 39 -9.45 1.97 30.73
N GLU A 40 -9.34 2.65 31.86
CA GLU A 40 -9.84 2.17 33.15
C GLU A 40 -11.36 1.98 33.14
N LEU A 41 -12.09 2.92 32.54
CA LEU A 41 -13.54 2.80 32.34
C LEU A 41 -13.88 1.61 31.43
N TRP A 42 -13.11 1.40 30.36
CA TRP A 42 -13.31 0.24 29.47
C TRP A 42 -13.14 -1.08 30.23
N ASN A 43 -12.10 -1.19 31.05
CA ASN A 43 -11.89 -2.38 31.88
C ASN A 43 -13.04 -2.61 32.87
N GLY A 44 -13.57 -1.55 33.48
CA GLY A 44 -14.74 -1.63 34.37
C GLY A 44 -16.07 -1.90 33.67
N MET A 45 -16.14 -1.68 32.36
CA MET A 45 -17.30 -1.99 31.50
C MET A 45 -17.18 -3.38 30.85
N LYS A 46 -15.98 -3.97 30.85
CA LYS A 46 -15.71 -5.30 30.28
C LYS A 46 -16.51 -6.36 31.04
N GLY A 47 -17.45 -7.00 30.35
CA GLY A 47 -18.37 -7.99 30.94
C GLY A 47 -19.75 -7.46 31.31
N LYS A 48 -20.00 -6.15 31.16
CA LYS A 48 -21.35 -5.58 31.24
C LYS A 48 -21.99 -5.58 29.86
N ILE A 49 -23.32 -5.67 29.81
CA ILE A 49 -24.10 -5.70 28.54
C ILE A 49 -24.20 -4.28 27.92
N THR A 50 -23.62 -3.27 28.55
CA THR A 50 -23.63 -1.89 28.05
C THR A 50 -22.44 -1.65 27.13
N MET A 51 -22.69 -1.37 25.85
CA MET A 51 -21.60 -1.03 24.92
C MET A 51 -21.09 0.38 25.19
N LEU A 52 -19.77 0.57 25.09
CA LEU A 52 -19.12 1.87 25.25
C LEU A 52 -18.61 2.37 23.89
N VAL A 53 -19.03 3.56 23.50
CA VAL A 53 -18.58 4.24 22.29
C VAL A 53 -18.10 5.64 22.65
N GLY A 54 -16.92 6.00 22.19
CA GLY A 54 -16.39 7.33 22.41
C GLY A 54 -15.04 7.52 21.73
N THR A 55 -14.58 8.74 21.77
CA THR A 55 -13.24 9.11 21.29
C THR A 55 -12.30 9.19 22.49
N CYS A 56 -11.02 8.86 22.31
CA CYS A 56 -10.03 8.88 23.39
C CYS A 56 -8.85 9.79 23.04
N ARG A 57 -8.32 10.51 24.03
CA ARG A 57 -7.08 11.27 23.89
C ARG A 57 -5.87 10.32 23.95
N LYS A 58 -4.96 10.47 23.00
CA LYS A 58 -3.70 9.70 22.91
C LYS A 58 -2.85 9.71 24.19
N ASN A 59 -2.84 10.83 24.93
CA ASN A 59 -2.03 11.01 26.14
C ASN A 59 -2.70 10.47 27.42
N ARG A 60 -3.73 9.61 27.30
CA ARG A 60 -4.39 9.00 28.47
C ARG A 60 -3.53 7.88 29.06
N LEU A 61 -3.41 7.89 30.38
CA LEU A 61 -2.75 6.83 31.13
C LEU A 61 -3.39 5.46 30.80
N GLY A 62 -2.56 4.48 30.43
CA GLY A 62 -2.98 3.12 30.08
C GLY A 62 -3.36 2.90 28.61
N MET A 63 -3.25 3.90 27.74
CA MET A 63 -3.36 3.67 26.30
C MET A 63 -2.06 3.06 25.75
N PRO A 64 -2.13 2.03 24.89
CA PRO A 64 -0.93 1.44 24.28
C PRO A 64 -0.30 2.46 23.32
N PHE A 65 0.91 2.92 23.63
CA PHE A 65 1.63 3.93 22.85
C PHE A 65 1.90 3.45 21.41
N ASP A 66 2.16 2.16 21.24
CA ASP A 66 2.44 1.51 19.95
C ASP A 66 1.32 1.68 18.92
N LEU A 67 0.05 1.82 19.35
CA LEU A 67 -1.08 2.06 18.44
C LEU A 67 -1.08 3.49 17.86
N PHE A 68 -0.37 4.43 18.48
CA PHE A 68 -0.37 5.85 18.11
C PHE A 68 0.92 6.32 17.44
N GLU A 69 1.98 5.52 17.44
CA GLU A 69 3.23 5.80 16.71
C GLU A 69 3.08 5.65 15.19
N ALA A 70 2.04 4.95 14.72
CA ALA A 70 1.68 4.94 13.31
C ALA A 70 1.18 6.33 12.88
N LYS A 71 2.05 7.11 12.21
CA LYS A 71 1.68 8.37 11.55
C LYS A 71 0.44 8.15 10.67
N ILE A 72 -0.70 8.73 11.03
CA ILE A 72 -1.92 8.68 10.22
C ILE A 72 -1.81 9.75 9.13
N THR A 73 -1.10 9.44 8.03
CA THR A 73 -1.22 10.18 6.75
C THR A 73 -2.57 9.93 6.07
N LYS A 74 -3.23 8.82 6.45
CA LYS A 74 -4.48 8.31 5.87
C LYS A 74 -5.68 9.26 5.92
N MET A 75 -5.73 10.23 6.84
CA MET A 75 -6.90 11.12 6.96
C MET A 75 -6.91 12.23 5.91
N VAL A 76 -5.76 12.79 5.58
CA VAL A 76 -5.65 13.80 4.51
C VAL A 76 -5.89 13.16 3.15
N GLU A 77 -5.36 11.96 2.93
CA GLU A 77 -5.64 11.16 1.74
C GLU A 77 -7.15 10.85 1.62
N LYS A 78 -7.78 10.34 2.69
CA LYS A 78 -9.23 10.08 2.70
C LYS A 78 -10.07 11.33 2.47
N LEU A 79 -9.69 12.45 3.07
CA LEU A 79 -10.38 13.72 2.88
C LEU A 79 -10.24 14.22 1.44
N PHE A 80 -9.05 14.11 0.85
CA PHE A 80 -8.80 14.46 -0.54
C PHE A 80 -9.68 13.64 -1.49
N PHE A 81 -9.70 12.31 -1.36
CA PHE A 81 -10.53 11.46 -2.21
C PHE A 81 -12.04 11.72 -2.02
N HIS A 82 -12.46 12.06 -0.80
CA HIS A 82 -13.84 12.43 -0.52
C HIS A 82 -14.23 13.75 -1.18
N LEU A 83 -13.40 14.79 -1.03
CA LEU A 83 -13.61 16.10 -1.67
C LEU A 83 -13.60 15.98 -3.20
N LEU A 84 -12.67 15.20 -3.75
CA LEU A 84 -12.59 14.94 -5.19
C LEU A 84 -13.88 14.27 -5.69
N THR A 85 -14.39 13.26 -4.98
CA THR A 85 -15.63 12.56 -5.34
C THR A 85 -16.84 13.51 -5.31
N LEU A 86 -16.94 14.38 -4.30
CA LEU A 86 -18.02 15.37 -4.18
C LEU A 86 -18.00 16.38 -5.34
N VAL A 87 -16.81 16.91 -5.67
CA VAL A 87 -16.65 17.85 -6.81
C VAL A 87 -17.03 17.16 -8.12
N SER A 88 -16.56 15.93 -8.34
CA SER A 88 -16.90 15.17 -9.55
C SER A 88 -18.41 14.94 -9.72
N ILE A 89 -19.11 14.61 -8.63
CA ILE A 89 -20.57 14.44 -8.65
C ILE A 89 -21.26 15.78 -8.94
N GLN A 90 -20.85 16.85 -8.26
CA GLN A 90 -21.44 18.17 -8.43
C GLN A 90 -21.28 18.69 -9.88
N THR A 91 -20.10 18.54 -10.47
CA THR A 91 -19.82 18.90 -11.87
C THR A 91 -20.68 18.07 -12.83
N THR A 92 -20.84 16.78 -12.57
CA THR A 92 -21.70 15.89 -13.39
C THR A 92 -23.16 16.33 -13.34
N ILE A 93 -23.67 16.71 -12.17
CA ILE A 93 -25.06 17.21 -12.01
C ILE A 93 -25.25 18.53 -12.78
N LEU A 94 -24.31 19.47 -12.66
CA LEU A 94 -24.37 20.75 -13.36
C LEU A 94 -24.34 20.57 -14.88
N LEU A 95 -23.48 19.70 -15.40
CA LEU A 95 -23.39 19.44 -16.84
C LEU A 95 -24.62 18.71 -17.37
N ASN A 96 -25.14 17.72 -16.64
CA ASN A 96 -26.38 17.04 -17.03
C ASN A 96 -27.57 18.02 -17.10
N LYS A 97 -27.62 19.03 -16.21
CA LYS A 97 -28.61 20.12 -16.28
C LYS A 97 -28.39 21.03 -17.49
N HIS A 98 -27.14 21.33 -17.84
CA HIS A 98 -26.80 22.27 -18.91
C HIS A 98 -26.88 21.67 -20.32
N CYS A 99 -26.54 20.39 -20.47
CA CYS A 99 -26.50 19.71 -21.77
C CYS A 99 -27.78 18.90 -22.09
N ARG A 100 -28.75 18.81 -21.16
CA ARG A 100 -30.01 18.03 -21.30
C ARG A 100 -29.80 16.57 -21.78
N GLN A 101 -28.62 16.00 -21.56
CA GLN A 101 -28.28 14.63 -21.93
C GLN A 101 -27.70 13.94 -20.69
N HIS A 102 -28.23 12.77 -20.36
CA HIS A 102 -27.80 11.97 -19.21
C HIS A 102 -26.54 11.19 -19.59
N GLN A 103 -25.36 11.77 -19.38
CA GLN A 103 -24.11 11.03 -19.55
C GLN A 103 -23.77 10.24 -18.28
N ARG A 104 -23.26 9.01 -18.46
CA ARG A 104 -22.83 8.16 -17.35
C ARG A 104 -21.56 8.73 -16.71
N THR A 105 -21.54 8.83 -15.39
CA THR A 105 -20.47 9.47 -14.58
C THR A 105 -19.06 8.95 -14.89
N LEU A 106 -18.91 7.67 -15.24
CA LEU A 106 -17.62 7.02 -15.51
C LEU A 106 -16.94 7.51 -16.81
N SER A 107 -17.68 7.80 -17.88
CA SER A 107 -17.08 8.25 -19.14
C SER A 107 -16.56 9.69 -19.05
N TYR A 108 -17.26 10.51 -18.28
CA TYR A 108 -16.91 11.92 -18.08
C TYR A 108 -15.68 12.09 -17.18
N LEU A 109 -15.57 11.32 -16.09
CA LEU A 109 -14.40 11.33 -15.23
C LEU A 109 -13.11 10.98 -15.99
N ALA A 110 -13.17 9.99 -16.89
CA ALA A 110 -12.03 9.63 -17.72
C ALA A 110 -11.62 10.75 -18.69
N ALA A 111 -12.58 11.54 -19.19
CA ALA A 111 -12.31 12.70 -20.03
C ALA A 111 -11.68 13.85 -19.24
N ILE A 112 -12.23 14.21 -18.07
CA ILE A 112 -11.64 15.25 -17.20
C ILE A 112 -10.23 14.86 -16.77
N VAL A 113 -10.02 13.62 -16.33
CA VAL A 113 -8.71 13.14 -15.89
C VAL A 113 -7.69 13.26 -17.03
N LYS A 114 -8.07 12.94 -18.27
CA LYS A 114 -7.20 13.18 -19.43
C LYS A 114 -6.94 14.67 -19.62
N ASP A 115 -7.97 15.50 -19.63
CA ASP A 115 -7.84 16.93 -19.93
C ASP A 115 -7.11 17.72 -18.84
N LEU A 116 -7.18 17.29 -17.57
CA LEU A 116 -6.53 17.96 -16.44
C LEU A 116 -5.11 17.43 -16.18
N ILE A 117 -4.89 16.12 -16.32
CA ILE A 117 -3.61 15.49 -15.94
C ILE A 117 -2.63 15.52 -17.11
N VAL A 118 -3.07 15.28 -18.35
CA VAL A 118 -2.18 15.23 -19.53
C VAL A 118 -1.40 16.54 -19.74
N PRO A 119 -1.97 17.74 -19.51
CA PRO A 119 -1.20 19.00 -19.64
C PRO A 119 -0.27 19.29 -18.46
N LEU A 120 -0.53 18.72 -17.27
CA LEU A 120 0.22 19.00 -16.04
C LEU A 120 1.42 18.08 -15.83
N VAL A 121 1.52 17.00 -16.61
CA VAL A 121 2.62 16.05 -16.55
C VAL A 121 3.51 16.25 -17.79
N PRO A 122 4.65 16.95 -17.68
CA PRO A 122 5.63 16.99 -18.75
C PRO A 122 6.44 15.71 -18.73
N TYR A 123 5.86 14.54 -19.00
CA TYR A 123 6.61 13.31 -19.30
C TYR A 123 5.70 12.22 -19.90
N ASP A 124 6.32 11.43 -20.78
CA ASP A 124 5.76 10.59 -21.83
C ASP A 124 4.58 9.67 -21.45
N LEU A 125 3.64 9.54 -22.40
CA LEU A 125 2.53 8.58 -22.40
C LEU A 125 2.97 7.10 -22.55
N ASP A 126 4.23 6.78 -22.24
CA ASP A 126 4.77 5.41 -22.21
C ASP A 126 4.53 4.71 -20.85
N TYR A 127 3.60 5.22 -20.03
CA TYR A 127 3.17 4.54 -18.81
C TYR A 127 2.44 3.23 -19.16
N ASN A 128 3.20 2.13 -19.12
CA ASN A 128 2.68 0.78 -19.29
C ASN A 128 2.32 0.19 -17.91
N PRO A 129 1.06 -0.16 -17.62
CA PRO A 129 0.61 -0.75 -16.35
C PRO A 129 1.25 -2.11 -15.96
N GLN A 130 2.18 -2.61 -16.78
CA GLN A 130 2.85 -3.91 -16.59
C GLN A 130 4.02 -3.89 -15.61
N GLU A 131 4.61 -2.74 -15.27
CA GLU A 131 5.83 -2.74 -14.44
C GLU A 131 5.58 -2.89 -12.93
N ASP A 132 4.37 -2.61 -12.42
CA ASP A 132 4.08 -2.63 -10.97
C ASP A 132 3.26 -3.84 -10.48
N ASN A 133 2.91 -4.79 -11.34
CA ASN A 133 2.19 -6.00 -10.92
C ASN A 133 3.17 -7.10 -10.46
N VAL A 134 3.64 -6.98 -9.22
CA VAL A 134 4.52 -7.96 -8.53
C VAL A 134 3.87 -9.35 -8.37
N ASN A 135 2.60 -9.54 -8.76
CA ASN A 135 1.90 -10.83 -8.69
C ASN A 135 0.97 -11.15 -9.89
N LEU A 136 1.14 -10.54 -11.06
CA LEU A 136 0.55 -11.12 -12.28
C LEU A 136 1.41 -12.31 -12.73
N PRO A 137 0.83 -13.41 -13.27
CA PRO A 137 1.60 -14.55 -13.72
C PRO A 137 2.61 -14.05 -14.75
N LEU A 138 3.87 -14.00 -14.32
CA LEU A 138 4.92 -13.14 -14.86
C LEU A 138 4.87 -13.16 -16.38
N ALA A 139 4.92 -12.01 -17.07
CA ALA A 139 5.06 -11.96 -18.54
C ALA A 139 6.15 -12.94 -19.04
N ARG A 140 7.20 -13.12 -18.22
CA ARG A 140 8.20 -14.19 -18.26
C ARG A 140 7.68 -15.61 -18.58
N LEU A 141 6.51 -16.01 -18.08
CA LEU A 141 5.91 -17.35 -18.20
C LEU A 141 4.87 -17.47 -19.31
N LYS A 142 4.32 -16.36 -19.80
CA LYS A 142 3.19 -16.36 -20.76
C LYS A 142 3.58 -15.95 -22.17
N GLU A 143 4.61 -15.12 -22.31
CA GLU A 143 5.00 -14.57 -23.62
C GLU A 143 6.01 -15.48 -24.35
N ARG A 144 6.11 -15.32 -25.68
CA ARG A 144 7.11 -16.03 -26.50
C ARG A 144 8.46 -15.32 -26.36
N HIS A 145 9.34 -15.90 -25.55
CA HIS A 145 10.69 -15.36 -25.32
C HIS A 145 11.69 -15.97 -26.30
N PHE A 146 12.37 -15.11 -27.07
CA PHE A 146 13.41 -15.53 -28.02
C PHE A 146 14.79 -15.09 -27.55
N ILE A 147 15.78 -15.97 -27.71
CA ILE A 147 17.17 -15.69 -27.37
C ILE A 147 17.73 -14.66 -28.35
N LYS A 148 18.36 -13.61 -27.81
CA LYS A 148 19.16 -12.64 -28.59
C LYS A 148 20.56 -12.50 -27.99
N LEU A 149 21.48 -11.91 -28.75
CA LEU A 149 22.81 -11.52 -28.26
C LEU A 149 22.73 -10.20 -27.52
N CYS A 150 23.43 -10.10 -26.40
CA CYS A 150 23.46 -8.92 -25.55
C CYS A 150 23.94 -7.71 -26.37
N PRO A 151 23.22 -6.58 -26.33
CA PRO A 151 23.65 -5.37 -27.04
C PRO A 151 25.00 -4.91 -26.49
N GLU A 152 25.83 -4.36 -27.38
CA GLU A 152 27.07 -3.70 -27.01
C GLU A 152 26.72 -2.41 -26.26
N THR A 153 27.36 -2.17 -25.11
CA THR A 153 27.14 -0.93 -24.36
C THR A 153 27.92 0.20 -25.02
N ASP A 154 27.23 1.25 -25.46
CA ASP A 154 27.82 2.45 -26.09
C ASP A 154 28.67 3.33 -25.14
N GLY A 155 29.15 2.77 -24.02
CA GLY A 155 29.91 3.48 -22.99
C GLY A 155 31.26 2.84 -22.72
N THR A 156 32.32 3.51 -23.17
CA THR A 156 33.68 3.51 -22.58
C THR A 156 34.23 2.18 -22.05
N ALA A 157 34.21 1.12 -22.84
CA ALA A 157 35.12 -0.01 -22.63
C ALA A 157 36.40 0.24 -23.45
N ALA A 158 37.45 0.72 -22.77
CA ALA A 158 38.78 0.74 -23.33
C ALA A 158 39.15 -0.67 -23.85
N GLN A 159 39.55 -0.74 -25.11
CA GLN A 159 40.33 -1.82 -25.73
C GLN A 159 39.86 -3.26 -25.40
N GLY A 160 38.94 -3.77 -26.22
CA GLY A 160 39.00 -5.16 -26.69
C GLY A 160 38.35 -6.26 -25.84
N GLU A 161 37.94 -6.02 -24.60
CA GLU A 161 37.23 -7.04 -23.81
C GLU A 161 35.72 -6.79 -23.77
N LYS A 162 34.97 -7.59 -24.55
CA LYS A 162 33.50 -7.62 -24.51
C LYS A 162 33.05 -7.87 -23.07
N ALA A 163 32.34 -6.92 -22.46
CA ALA A 163 31.77 -7.07 -21.12
C ALA A 163 30.75 -8.22 -21.11
N LYS A 164 31.19 -9.44 -20.76
CA LYS A 164 30.31 -10.61 -20.70
C LYS A 164 29.36 -10.45 -19.51
N SER A 165 28.06 -10.40 -19.77
CA SER A 165 27.04 -10.26 -18.74
C SER A 165 26.92 -11.55 -17.90
N GLN A 166 26.44 -11.43 -16.66
CA GLN A 166 26.31 -12.59 -15.77
C GLN A 166 24.89 -13.17 -15.86
N CYS A 167 24.78 -14.51 -15.89
CA CYS A 167 23.49 -15.18 -15.88
C CYS A 167 22.76 -14.95 -14.54
N LYS A 168 21.55 -14.38 -14.60
CA LYS A 168 20.71 -14.10 -13.41
C LYS A 168 20.43 -15.37 -12.60
N VAL A 169 20.04 -16.48 -13.25
CA VAL A 169 19.66 -17.73 -12.55
C VAL A 169 20.86 -18.34 -11.82
N CYS A 170 22.02 -18.45 -12.47
CA CYS A 170 23.23 -18.98 -11.85
C CYS A 170 23.68 -18.11 -10.66
N ALA A 171 23.58 -16.78 -10.79
CA ALA A 171 23.92 -15.87 -9.71
C ALA A 171 23.00 -16.05 -8.49
N VAL A 172 21.70 -16.31 -8.71
CA VAL A 172 20.74 -16.52 -7.63
C VAL A 172 20.90 -17.90 -6.98
N ARG A 173 21.13 -18.97 -7.76
CA ARG A 173 21.43 -20.32 -7.23
C ARG A 173 22.69 -20.31 -6.34
N ALA A 174 23.75 -19.64 -6.77
CA ALA A 174 24.98 -19.50 -5.98
C ALA A 174 24.77 -18.71 -4.67
N LYS A 175 23.81 -17.78 -4.63
CA LYS A 175 23.43 -17.08 -3.38
C LYS A 175 22.64 -17.97 -2.43
N LYS A 176 21.65 -18.73 -2.93
CA LYS A 176 20.83 -19.64 -2.11
C LYS A 176 21.64 -20.78 -1.50
N ALA A 177 22.67 -21.27 -2.18
CA ALA A 177 23.52 -22.35 -1.69
C ALA A 177 24.41 -21.98 -0.49
N GLY A 178 24.28 -20.78 0.10
CA GLY A 178 25.03 -20.37 1.30
C GLY A 178 26.54 -20.19 1.09
N GLN A 179 27.01 -20.22 -0.15
CA GLN A 179 28.44 -20.30 -0.49
C GLN A 179 29.22 -19.02 -0.19
N THR A 180 30.53 -19.18 0.00
CA THR A 180 31.48 -18.06 0.19
C THR A 180 31.64 -17.22 -1.08
N ARG A 181 32.18 -16.00 -0.95
CA ARG A 181 32.34 -15.05 -2.06
C ARG A 181 33.17 -15.61 -3.22
N GLU A 182 34.22 -16.38 -2.93
CA GLU A 182 35.07 -17.02 -3.96
C GLU A 182 34.33 -18.16 -4.68
N GLN A 183 33.63 -19.02 -3.95
CA GLN A 183 32.81 -20.10 -4.53
C GLN A 183 31.72 -19.54 -5.46
N ARG A 184 31.10 -18.42 -5.08
CA ARG A 184 30.11 -17.72 -5.92
C ARG A 184 30.72 -17.18 -7.22
N LYS A 185 32.01 -16.81 -7.25
CA LYS A 185 32.68 -16.30 -8.46
C LYS A 185 32.81 -17.40 -9.51
N ASN A 186 33.09 -18.63 -9.09
CA ASN A 186 33.26 -19.79 -9.97
C ASN A 186 31.93 -20.35 -10.51
N GLN A 187 30.83 -20.19 -9.78
CA GLN A 187 29.50 -20.66 -10.20
C GLN A 187 28.69 -19.64 -11.02
N ARG A 188 29.13 -18.37 -11.06
CA ARG A 188 28.52 -17.35 -11.93
C ARG A 188 28.97 -17.55 -13.36
N LYS A 189 28.12 -18.19 -14.16
CA LYS A 189 28.34 -18.29 -15.62
C LYS A 189 28.22 -16.91 -16.27
N GLN A 190 29.25 -16.53 -17.01
CA GLN A 190 29.18 -15.43 -17.97
C GLN A 190 28.38 -15.87 -19.20
N THR A 191 27.60 -14.97 -19.78
CA THR A 191 26.74 -15.23 -20.92
C THR A 191 26.78 -14.06 -21.92
N SER A 192 26.60 -14.37 -23.19
CA SER A 192 26.38 -13.39 -24.27
C SER A 192 24.91 -13.35 -24.70
N THR A 193 24.05 -14.18 -24.12
CA THR A 193 22.63 -14.29 -24.48
C THR A 193 21.74 -13.54 -23.49
N TRP A 194 20.73 -12.86 -24.01
CA TRP A 194 19.72 -12.14 -23.24
C TRP A 194 18.31 -12.31 -23.81
N CYS A 195 17.32 -12.06 -22.97
CA CYS A 195 15.91 -11.99 -23.36
C CYS A 195 15.52 -10.51 -23.55
N PRO A 196 15.08 -10.08 -24.74
CA PRO A 196 14.69 -8.69 -24.99
C PRO A 196 13.39 -8.30 -24.27
N VAL A 197 12.49 -9.26 -24.08
CA VAL A 197 11.19 -9.07 -23.43
C VAL A 197 11.38 -8.93 -21.92
N CYS A 198 12.13 -9.84 -21.30
CA CYS A 198 12.39 -9.82 -19.85
C CYS A 198 13.59 -8.95 -19.45
N LYS A 199 14.29 -8.34 -20.42
CA LYS A 199 15.52 -7.54 -20.25
C LYS A 199 16.55 -8.17 -19.30
N VAL A 200 16.79 -9.48 -19.46
CA VAL A 200 17.65 -10.28 -18.56
C VAL A 200 18.68 -11.10 -19.32
N SER A 201 19.90 -11.14 -18.80
CA SER A 201 20.97 -12.03 -19.28
C SER A 201 20.87 -13.42 -18.65
N LEU A 202 20.82 -14.45 -19.49
CA LEU A 202 20.65 -15.86 -19.11
C LEU A 202 21.60 -16.71 -19.96
N CYS A 203 22.17 -17.79 -19.40
CA CYS A 203 22.84 -18.80 -20.23
C CYS A 203 21.80 -19.72 -20.91
N ILE A 204 22.23 -20.43 -21.95
CA ILE A 204 21.38 -21.33 -22.73
C ILE A 204 20.64 -22.32 -21.82
N ASP A 205 21.34 -22.97 -20.89
CA ASP A 205 20.77 -23.93 -19.93
C ASP A 205 19.67 -23.34 -19.03
N CYS A 206 19.76 -22.05 -18.71
CA CYS A 206 18.85 -21.39 -17.78
C CYS A 206 17.73 -20.62 -18.48
N PHE A 207 17.78 -20.48 -19.80
CA PHE A 207 16.80 -19.69 -20.55
C PHE A 207 15.41 -20.31 -20.47
N GLU A 208 15.31 -21.62 -20.69
CA GLU A 208 14.03 -22.34 -20.62
C GLU A 208 13.46 -22.31 -19.19
N VAL A 209 14.26 -22.71 -18.19
CA VAL A 209 13.82 -22.74 -16.79
C VAL A 209 13.33 -21.37 -16.30
N TYR A 210 14.01 -20.30 -16.74
CA TYR A 210 13.58 -18.94 -16.43
C TYR A 210 12.30 -18.53 -17.15
N HIS A 211 11.86 -19.16 -18.24
CA HIS A 211 10.60 -18.79 -18.90
C HIS A 211 9.47 -19.80 -18.71
N THR A 212 9.73 -20.95 -18.07
CA THR A 212 8.72 -22.00 -17.88
C THR A 212 8.31 -22.22 -16.42
N GLN A 213 9.21 -21.98 -15.45
CA GLN A 213 8.96 -22.33 -14.05
C GLN A 213 8.73 -21.10 -13.17
N ALA A 214 7.63 -21.07 -12.42
CA ALA A 214 7.33 -20.01 -11.43
C ALA A 214 8.48 -19.84 -10.41
N ASN A 215 9.00 -20.96 -9.92
CA ASN A 215 10.14 -21.03 -8.99
C ASN A 215 11.39 -21.58 -9.71
N TYR A 216 12.21 -20.70 -10.29
CA TYR A 216 13.42 -21.09 -11.06
C TYR A 216 14.69 -21.28 -10.18
N ILE A 217 14.53 -21.19 -8.85
CA ILE A 217 15.61 -21.16 -7.86
C ILE A 217 15.49 -22.30 -6.86
#